data_AF-A0A950QRR8-F1
#
_entry.id   AF-A0A950QRR8-F1
#
_cell.length_a   1.000
_cell.length_b   1.000
_cell.length_c   1.000
_cell.angle_alpha   90.00
_cell.angle_beta   90.00
_cell.angle_gamma   90.00
#
_symmetry.space_group_name_H-M   'P 1'
#
loop_
_entity.id
_entity.type
_entity.pdbx_description
1 polymer ?
#
loop_
_entity_poly.entity_id
_entity_poly.type
_entity_poly.pdbx_seq_one_letter_code
_entity_poly.pdbx_strand_id
1 'polypeptide(L)'
;MLCGNRVEYAHQKKIRVRNKALYRLAHWPIWIWVFFLAPGPLTFNLFAHGVGIANVLWLAIVVLGTGIAATHGALPGVEPRPYILRFCEDRPNPLYRRLCYTFAWNALLNFALLNLAGLLIAAVTRRWYLRQIYWYGYFPVLFTIVLLGALKLLPRAGTSTREEGQERRYFYSALWAITAAQIALLILWKALPRTHSADLTQLAAYVSTLAAVELGATFGLLPRTRPILPGELIVAD
;
A
#
# COMPACT_ATOMS: atom_id res chain seq x y z
N MET A 1 -4.53 -24.09 -18.51
CA MET A 1 -5.09 -24.19 -17.14
C MET A 1 -3.99 -24.71 -16.22
N LEU A 2 -3.35 -23.85 -15.43
CA LEU A 2 -2.42 -24.26 -14.38
C LEU A 2 -3.21 -24.34 -13.07
N CYS A 3 -3.31 -25.56 -12.55
CA CYS A 3 -4.12 -25.96 -11.41
C CYS A 3 -3.58 -25.39 -10.08
N GLY A 4 -4.47 -24.86 -9.23
CA GLY A 4 -4.24 -24.66 -7.79
C GLY A 4 -3.82 -23.26 -7.35
N ASN A 5 -4.79 -22.37 -7.09
CA ASN A 5 -4.52 -21.20 -6.25
C ASN A 5 -4.07 -21.69 -4.86
N ARG A 6 -2.83 -21.37 -4.46
CA ARG A 6 -2.32 -21.73 -3.13
C ARG A 6 -3.11 -20.96 -2.08
N VAL A 7 -3.85 -21.67 -1.23
CA VAL A 7 -4.63 -21.07 -0.13
C VAL A 7 -3.98 -21.33 1.22
N GLU A 8 -4.29 -20.48 2.20
CA GLU A 8 -3.98 -20.69 3.60
C GLU A 8 -5.29 -20.87 4.38
N TYR A 9 -5.30 -21.67 5.45
CA TYR A 9 -6.50 -21.84 6.27
C TYR A 9 -6.39 -21.11 7.60
N ALA A 10 -7.48 -20.49 8.04
CA ALA A 10 -7.53 -19.71 9.28
C ALA A 10 -7.16 -20.54 10.52
N HIS A 11 -7.66 -21.78 10.62
CA HIS A 11 -7.39 -22.69 11.75
C HIS A 11 -5.91 -23.09 11.88
N GLN A 12 -5.13 -23.00 10.80
CA GLN A 12 -3.69 -23.29 10.80
C GLN A 12 -2.86 -22.07 11.24
N LYS A 13 -3.48 -20.90 11.39
CA LYS A 13 -2.77 -19.68 11.80
C LYS A 13 -2.55 -19.69 13.29
N LYS A 14 -1.28 -19.59 13.68
CA LYS A 14 -0.87 -19.40 15.09
C LYS A 14 -1.54 -18.15 15.66
N ILE A 15 -2.51 -18.35 16.56
CA ILE A 15 -3.15 -17.30 17.34
C ILE A 15 -2.09 -16.68 18.26
N ARG A 16 -2.11 -15.35 18.36
CA ARG A 16 -1.17 -14.60 19.19
C ARG A 16 -1.94 -13.65 20.10
N VAL A 17 -1.53 -13.59 21.35
CA VAL A 17 -2.07 -12.61 22.31
C VAL A 17 -1.58 -11.19 21.96
N ARG A 18 -0.35 -11.07 21.47
CA ARG A 18 0.28 -9.82 21.01
C ARG A 18 1.14 -10.06 19.77
N ASN A 19 1.35 -9.02 18.97
CA ASN A 19 2.35 -9.08 17.91
C ASN A 19 3.77 -9.17 18.49
N LYS A 20 4.74 -9.63 17.69
CA LYS A 20 6.16 -9.68 18.08
C LYS A 20 6.65 -8.27 18.40
N ALA A 21 7.44 -8.09 19.46
CA ALA A 21 7.94 -6.77 19.87
C ALA A 21 8.67 -6.05 18.72
N LEU A 22 9.56 -6.76 18.04
CA LEU A 22 10.26 -6.24 16.85
C LEU A 22 9.29 -5.81 15.74
N TYR A 23 8.21 -6.55 15.53
CA TYR A 23 7.21 -6.19 14.52
C TYR A 23 6.49 -4.92 14.94
N ARG A 24 6.07 -4.79 16.20
CA ARG A 24 5.41 -3.57 16.69
C ARG A 24 6.29 -2.34 16.48
N LEU A 25 7.59 -2.46 16.81
CA LEU A 25 8.57 -1.40 16.56
C LEU A 25 8.69 -1.09 15.07
N ALA A 26 8.80 -2.11 14.22
CA ALA A 26 8.96 -1.95 12.78
C ALA A 26 7.71 -1.37 12.07
N HIS A 27 6.50 -1.50 12.65
CA HIS A 27 5.31 -0.88 12.06
C HIS A 27 5.28 0.64 12.23
N TRP A 28 5.96 1.18 13.25
CA TRP A 28 5.93 2.63 13.46
C TRP A 28 6.60 3.42 12.32
N PRO A 29 7.83 3.09 11.86
CA PRO A 29 8.41 3.69 10.67
C PRO A 29 7.56 3.54 9.40
N ILE A 30 6.87 2.40 9.24
CA ILE A 30 5.97 2.17 8.09
C ILE A 30 4.80 3.15 8.11
N TRP A 31 4.18 3.36 9.28
CA TRP A 31 3.07 4.31 9.40
C TRP A 31 3.53 5.76 9.28
N ILE A 32 4.71 6.11 9.82
CA ILE A 32 5.34 7.41 9.57
C ILE A 32 5.46 7.62 8.06
N TRP A 33 5.98 6.65 7.32
CA TRP A 33 6.14 6.74 5.88
C TRP A 33 4.80 6.94 5.15
N VAL A 34 3.78 6.13 5.45
CA VAL A 34 2.45 6.23 4.82
C VAL A 34 1.83 7.61 5.00
N PHE A 35 1.87 8.18 6.21
CA PHE A 35 1.28 9.49 6.49
C PHE A 35 2.18 10.64 6.03
N PHE A 36 3.50 10.47 6.05
CA PHE A 36 4.43 11.46 5.54
C PHE A 36 4.23 11.73 4.04
N LEU A 37 3.89 10.69 3.28
CA LEU A 37 3.59 10.78 1.84
C LEU A 37 2.21 11.38 1.52
N ALA A 38 1.36 11.64 2.52
CA ALA A 38 -0.02 12.11 2.30
C ALA A 38 -0.14 13.51 1.67
N PRO A 39 0.77 14.47 1.91
CA PRO A 39 0.77 15.74 1.18
C PRO A 39 1.66 15.60 -0.06
N GLY A 40 1.06 15.12 -1.16
CA GLY A 40 1.77 14.83 -2.40
C GLY A 40 2.66 15.94 -2.95
N PRO A 41 2.19 17.20 -3.06
CA PRO A 41 3.03 18.30 -3.51
C PRO A 41 4.24 18.57 -2.61
N LEU A 42 4.09 18.33 -1.30
CA LEU A 42 5.20 18.47 -0.34
C LEU A 42 6.24 17.36 -0.58
N THR A 43 5.79 16.11 -0.78
CA THR A 43 6.65 15.00 -1.18
C THR A 43 7.33 15.24 -2.53
N PHE A 44 6.63 15.78 -3.52
CA PHE A 44 7.23 16.13 -4.81
C PHE A 44 8.35 17.17 -4.64
N ASN A 45 8.09 18.21 -3.83
CA ASN A 45 9.10 19.23 -3.54
C ASN A 45 10.33 18.65 -2.83
N LEU A 46 10.16 17.67 -1.95
CA LEU A 46 11.27 16.95 -1.32
C LEU A 46 12.19 16.31 -2.37
N PHE A 47 11.64 15.64 -3.38
CA PHE A 47 12.43 15.00 -4.43
C PHE A 47 12.98 15.97 -5.48
N ALA A 48 12.26 17.06 -5.75
CA ALA A 48 12.65 18.05 -6.75
C ALA A 48 13.71 19.03 -6.26
N HIS A 49 13.62 19.47 -4.99
CA HIS A 49 14.43 20.56 -4.43
C HIS A 49 15.17 20.19 -3.14
N GLY A 50 14.93 19.00 -2.58
CA GLY A 50 15.52 18.56 -1.32
C GLY A 50 14.68 18.87 -0.08
N VAL A 51 15.25 18.62 1.10
CA VAL A 51 14.57 18.82 2.40
C VAL A 51 14.36 20.31 2.65
N GLY A 52 13.15 20.70 3.04
CA GLY A 52 12.78 22.08 3.37
C GLY A 52 12.02 22.14 4.68
N ILE A 53 11.81 23.34 5.22
CA ILE A 53 11.16 23.53 6.54
C ILE A 53 9.78 22.88 6.60
N ALA A 54 8.97 23.02 5.54
CA ALA A 54 7.65 22.39 5.47
C ALA A 54 7.73 20.84 5.56
N ASN A 55 8.76 20.23 4.95
CA ASN A 55 8.99 18.79 5.05
C ASN A 55 9.32 18.37 6.48
N VAL A 56 10.18 19.14 7.16
CA VAL A 56 10.58 18.87 8.55
C VAL A 56 9.41 19.05 9.52
N LEU A 57 8.64 20.13 9.39
CA LEU A 57 7.46 20.38 10.22
C LEU A 57 6.41 19.29 10.02
N TRP A 58 6.14 18.90 8.78
CA TRP A 58 5.21 17.82 8.50
C TRP A 58 5.69 16.48 9.06
N LEU A 59 6.97 16.16 8.88
CA LEU A 59 7.55 14.95 9.46
C LEU A 59 7.41 14.94 10.99
N ALA A 60 7.67 16.06 11.67
CA ALA A 60 7.52 16.18 13.12
C ALA A 60 6.07 15.92 13.56
N ILE A 61 5.09 16.51 12.87
CA ILE A 61 3.65 16.28 13.12
C ILE A 61 3.31 14.80 12.96
N VAL A 62 3.77 14.16 11.87
CA VAL A 62 3.50 12.74 11.59
C VAL A 62 4.15 11.84 12.63
N VAL A 63 5.41 12.09 13.02
CA VAL A 63 6.12 11.32 14.05
C VAL A 63 5.39 11.43 15.39
N LEU A 64 4.98 12.63 15.80
CA LEU A 64 4.23 12.84 17.04
C LEU A 64 2.86 12.12 16.99
N GLY A 65 2.09 12.34 15.92
CA GLY A 65 0.75 11.75 15.78
C GLY A 65 0.79 10.22 15.74
N THR A 66 1.69 9.64 14.93
CA THR A 66 1.86 8.18 14.86
C THR A 66 2.47 7.61 16.14
N GLY A 67 3.35 8.35 16.82
CA GLY A 67 3.92 7.96 18.11
C GLY A 67 2.83 7.83 19.18
N ILE A 68 1.95 8.83 19.31
CA ILE A 68 0.79 8.79 20.21
C ILE A 68 -0.13 7.62 19.82
N ALA A 69 -0.45 7.45 18.53
CA ALA A 69 -1.26 6.32 18.09
C ALA A 69 -0.61 4.97 18.42
N ALA A 70 0.71 4.84 18.29
CA ALA A 70 1.46 3.62 18.62
C ALA A 70 1.41 3.29 20.12
N THR A 71 1.58 4.28 21.00
CA THR A 71 1.53 4.08 22.46
C THR A 71 0.14 3.66 22.94
N HIS A 72 -0.91 4.20 22.30
CA HIS A 72 -2.29 3.79 22.56
C HIS A 72 -2.71 2.50 21.83
N GLY A 73 -1.82 1.87 21.04
CA GLY A 73 -2.14 0.66 20.28
C GLY A 73 -3.15 0.87 19.15
N ALA A 74 -3.29 2.11 18.67
CA ALA A 74 -4.17 2.55 17.59
C ALA A 74 -3.45 2.62 16.22
N LEU A 75 -2.46 1.75 16.00
CA LEU A 75 -1.82 1.52 14.70
C LEU A 75 -1.89 0.05 14.33
N PRO A 76 -2.20 -0.30 13.07
CA PRO A 76 -2.17 -1.69 12.66
C PRO A 76 -0.78 -2.29 12.82
N GLY A 77 -0.71 -3.46 13.46
CA GLY A 77 0.52 -4.13 13.86
C GLY A 77 1.00 -3.82 15.29
N VAL A 78 0.45 -2.78 15.95
CA VAL A 78 0.82 -2.34 17.32
C VAL A 78 -0.30 -2.60 18.33
N GLU A 79 -1.41 -3.22 17.90
CA GLU A 79 -2.66 -3.37 18.64
C GLU A 79 -2.50 -3.95 20.06
N PRO A 80 -3.35 -3.52 21.01
CA PRO A 80 -3.38 -4.07 22.37
C PRO A 80 -3.89 -5.52 22.35
N ARG A 81 -3.84 -6.17 23.53
CA ARG A 81 -4.31 -7.55 23.68
C ARG A 81 -5.86 -7.59 23.67
N PRO A 82 -6.50 -8.57 23.02
CA PRO A 82 -5.92 -9.58 22.13
C PRO A 82 -5.59 -9.02 20.72
N TYR A 83 -4.49 -9.48 20.14
CA TYR A 83 -4.09 -9.09 18.78
C TYR A 83 -5.14 -9.48 17.73
N ILE A 84 -5.42 -8.56 16.80
CA ILE A 84 -6.49 -8.74 15.81
C ILE A 84 -6.01 -9.69 14.69
N LEU A 85 -6.38 -10.96 14.81
CA LEU A 85 -6.16 -12.02 13.80
C LEU A 85 -7.49 -12.64 13.39
N ARG A 86 -8.38 -11.81 12.84
CA ARG A 86 -9.75 -12.16 12.51
C ARG A 86 -9.90 -12.15 10.99
N PHE A 87 -9.51 -13.24 10.34
CA PHE A 87 -9.46 -13.30 8.88
C PHE A 87 -10.80 -13.62 8.23
N CYS A 88 -11.64 -14.39 8.92
CA CYS A 88 -12.92 -14.88 8.39
C CYS A 88 -14.08 -14.65 9.38
N GLU A 89 -13.85 -13.86 10.43
CA GLU A 89 -14.84 -13.57 11.46
C GLU A 89 -15.53 -12.24 11.16
N ASP A 90 -16.86 -12.21 11.26
CA ASP A 90 -17.63 -10.98 11.18
C ASP A 90 -17.54 -10.22 12.51
N ARG A 91 -16.55 -9.32 12.60
CA ARG A 91 -16.33 -8.45 13.76
C ARG A 91 -16.14 -7.01 13.28
N PRO A 92 -16.53 -6.02 14.10
CA PRO A 92 -16.35 -4.62 13.75
C PRO A 92 -14.86 -4.32 13.54
N ASN A 93 -14.54 -3.70 12.40
CA ASN A 93 -13.20 -3.24 12.07
C ASN A 93 -12.96 -1.85 12.70
N PRO A 94 -12.00 -1.72 13.63
CA PRO A 94 -11.71 -0.44 14.30
C PRO A 94 -11.48 0.72 13.32
N LEU A 95 -11.96 1.91 13.68
CA LEU A 95 -11.85 3.10 12.85
C LEU A 95 -10.40 3.42 12.47
N TYR A 96 -9.47 3.33 13.41
CA TYR A 96 -8.06 3.60 13.14
C TYR A 96 -7.49 2.67 12.06
N ARG A 97 -7.89 1.38 12.02
CA ARG A 97 -7.44 0.44 10.98
C ARG A 97 -7.98 0.86 9.63
N ARG A 98 -9.25 1.23 9.56
CA ARG A 98 -9.91 1.69 8.32
C ARG A 98 -9.23 2.94 7.76
N LEU A 99 -8.93 3.90 8.62
CA LEU A 99 -8.17 5.11 8.26
C LEU A 99 -6.77 4.74 7.76
N CYS A 100 -6.02 3.95 8.54
CA CYS A 100 -4.67 3.52 8.18
C CYS A 100 -4.63 2.77 6.83
N TYR A 101 -5.55 1.83 6.59
CA TYR A 101 -5.62 1.12 5.30
C TYR A 101 -6.03 2.03 4.15
N THR A 102 -6.92 3.01 4.38
CA THR A 102 -7.27 4.01 3.36
C THR A 102 -6.05 4.83 2.94
N PHE A 103 -5.27 5.34 3.90
CA PHE A 103 -4.05 6.07 3.61
C PHE A 103 -2.94 5.19 3.04
N ALA A 104 -2.87 3.92 3.44
CA ALA A 104 -1.94 2.96 2.83
C ALA A 104 -2.29 2.70 1.35
N TRP A 105 -3.56 2.56 1.01
CA TRP A 105 -4.02 2.51 -0.38
C TRP A 105 -3.69 3.79 -1.15
N ASN A 106 -3.83 4.97 -0.53
CA ASN A 106 -3.39 6.23 -1.14
C ASN A 106 -1.88 6.23 -1.44
N ALA A 107 -1.06 5.86 -0.46
CA ALA A 107 0.39 5.80 -0.63
C ALA A 107 0.82 4.82 -1.73
N LEU A 108 0.05 3.75 -1.97
CA LEU A 108 0.29 2.81 -3.07
C LEU A 108 -0.20 3.37 -4.41
N LEU A 109 -1.49 3.66 -4.52
CA LEU A 109 -2.14 3.93 -5.81
C LEU A 109 -1.82 5.33 -6.33
N ASN A 110 -1.76 6.35 -5.48
CA ASN A 110 -1.62 7.72 -5.94
C ASN A 110 -0.29 7.91 -6.70
N PHE A 111 0.83 7.55 -6.08
CA PHE A 111 2.14 7.62 -6.72
C PHE A 111 2.28 6.67 -7.92
N ALA A 112 1.65 5.48 -7.87
CA ALA A 112 1.65 4.55 -8.99
C ALA A 112 0.95 5.14 -10.22
N LEU A 113 -0.27 5.64 -10.04
CA LEU A 113 -1.09 6.19 -11.11
C LEU A 113 -0.48 7.47 -11.69
N LEU A 114 0.03 8.38 -10.84
CA LEU A 114 0.64 9.62 -11.32
C LEU A 114 1.96 9.36 -12.08
N ASN A 115 2.80 8.43 -11.61
CA ASN A 115 4.03 8.08 -12.32
C ASN A 115 3.73 7.36 -13.64
N LEU A 116 2.74 6.46 -13.66
CA LEU A 116 2.28 5.83 -14.89
C LEU A 116 1.75 6.87 -15.89
N ALA A 117 0.90 7.80 -15.44
CA ALA A 117 0.40 8.89 -16.27
C ALA A 117 1.54 9.75 -16.83
N GLY A 118 2.52 10.10 -16.00
CA GLY A 118 3.72 10.82 -16.41
C GLY A 118 4.50 10.11 -17.51
N LEU A 119 4.75 8.81 -17.34
CA LEU A 119 5.44 7.99 -18.34
C LEU A 119 4.65 7.84 -19.64
N LEU A 120 3.34 7.60 -19.56
CA LEU A 120 2.47 7.51 -20.73
C LEU A 120 2.48 8.81 -21.52
N ILE A 121 2.35 9.95 -20.84
CA ILE A 121 2.38 11.26 -21.48
C ILE A 121 3.76 11.53 -22.10
N ALA A 122 4.86 11.23 -21.41
CA ALA A 122 6.20 11.38 -21.95
C ALA A 122 6.43 10.48 -23.18
N ALA A 123 5.98 9.23 -23.13
CA ALA A 123 6.07 8.28 -24.24
C ALA A 123 5.28 8.72 -25.48
N VAL A 124 4.08 9.27 -25.32
CA VAL A 124 3.22 9.70 -26.44
C VAL A 124 3.62 11.07 -26.98
N THR A 125 3.84 12.03 -26.08
CA THR A 125 4.01 13.45 -26.45
C THR A 125 5.46 13.91 -26.53
N ARG A 126 6.41 13.10 -26.05
CA ARG A 126 7.83 13.44 -25.88
C ARG A 126 8.07 14.62 -24.93
N ARG A 127 7.09 14.95 -24.08
CA ARG A 127 7.15 16.05 -23.13
C ARG A 127 6.91 15.56 -21.71
N TRP A 128 7.72 16.08 -20.78
CA TRP A 128 7.66 15.74 -19.37
C TRP A 128 6.83 16.75 -18.60
N TYR A 129 5.66 16.32 -18.12
CA TYR A 129 4.71 17.13 -17.35
C TYR A 129 4.52 16.65 -15.91
N LEU A 130 5.50 15.90 -15.36
CA LEU A 130 5.34 15.22 -14.06
C LEU A 130 4.99 16.20 -12.93
N ARG A 131 5.60 17.39 -12.91
CA ARG A 131 5.29 18.43 -11.91
C ARG A 131 3.82 18.84 -11.97
N GLN A 132 3.30 19.11 -13.16
CA GLN A 132 1.91 19.51 -13.39
C GLN A 132 0.94 18.39 -13.00
N ILE A 133 1.29 17.15 -13.38
CA ILE A 133 0.50 15.96 -13.04
C ILE A 133 0.41 15.79 -11.52
N TYR A 134 1.51 15.95 -10.78
CA TYR A 134 1.47 15.89 -9.32
C TYR A 134 0.72 17.08 -8.71
N TRP A 135 0.89 18.28 -9.25
CA TRP A 135 0.23 19.48 -8.73
C TRP A 135 -1.29 19.42 -8.86
N TYR A 136 -1.79 19.01 -10.02
CA TYR A 136 -3.23 18.98 -10.30
C TYR A 136 -3.88 17.62 -10.06
N GLY A 137 -3.15 16.52 -10.23
CA GLY A 137 -3.68 15.16 -10.15
C GLY A 137 -3.67 14.54 -8.76
N TYR A 138 -2.74 14.96 -7.87
CA TYR A 138 -2.58 14.29 -6.58
C TYR A 138 -3.83 14.37 -5.69
N PHE A 139 -4.38 15.58 -5.50
CA PHE A 139 -5.54 15.77 -4.63
C PHE A 139 -6.82 15.12 -5.17
N PRO A 140 -7.15 15.18 -6.48
CA PRO A 140 -8.26 14.41 -7.04
C PRO A 140 -8.13 12.91 -6.82
N VAL A 141 -6.94 12.33 -7.03
CA VAL A 141 -6.71 10.90 -6.79
C VAL A 141 -6.81 10.56 -5.29
N LEU A 142 -6.19 11.36 -4.42
CA LEU A 142 -6.31 11.22 -2.97
C LEU A 142 -7.79 11.25 -2.53
N PHE A 143 -8.54 12.26 -2.97
CA PHE A 143 -9.94 12.42 -2.63
C PHE A 143 -10.77 11.22 -3.09
N THR A 144 -10.52 10.72 -4.30
CA THR A 144 -11.16 9.51 -4.83
C THR A 144 -10.88 8.31 -3.93
N ILE A 145 -9.62 8.08 -3.56
CA ILE A 145 -9.23 6.95 -2.71
C ILE A 145 -9.83 7.08 -1.31
N VAL A 146 -9.81 8.28 -0.71
CA VAL A 146 -10.43 8.54 0.60
C VAL A 146 -11.93 8.30 0.54
N LEU A 147 -12.60 8.72 -0.54
CA LEU A 147 -14.02 8.47 -0.76
C LEU A 147 -14.30 6.96 -0.87
N LEU A 148 -13.50 6.21 -1.65
CA LEU A 148 -13.62 4.75 -1.72
C LEU A 148 -13.43 4.09 -0.35
N GLY A 149 -12.49 4.59 0.47
CA GLY A 149 -12.29 4.12 1.84
C GLY A 149 -13.48 4.42 2.75
N ALA A 150 -14.05 5.63 2.65
CA ALA A 150 -15.24 6.03 3.39
C ALA A 150 -16.47 5.18 2.99
N LEU A 151 -16.61 4.91 1.69
CA LEU A 151 -17.62 4.03 1.10
C LEU A 151 -17.37 2.54 1.33
N LYS A 152 -16.27 2.17 2.01
CA LYS A 152 -15.92 0.79 2.37
C LYS A 152 -15.61 -0.11 1.15
N LEU A 153 -15.18 0.49 0.04
CA LEU A 153 -14.86 -0.20 -1.21
C LEU A 153 -13.38 -0.59 -1.32
N LEU A 154 -12.53 -0.07 -0.43
CA LEU A 154 -11.12 -0.45 -0.38
C LEU A 154 -10.92 -1.72 0.46
N PRO A 155 -10.19 -2.72 -0.05
CA PRO A 155 -9.89 -3.93 0.70
C PRO A 155 -9.26 -3.59 2.07
N ARG A 156 -9.77 -4.19 3.14
CA ARG A 156 -9.37 -4.00 4.55
C ARG A 156 -9.77 -2.67 5.19
N ALA A 157 -10.43 -1.77 4.46
CA ALA A 157 -11.01 -0.54 5.00
C ALA A 157 -12.52 -0.67 5.29
N GLY A 158 -13.10 -1.84 5.05
CA GLY A 158 -14.49 -2.17 5.35
C GLY A 158 -14.83 -2.08 6.84
N THR A 159 -16.12 -2.05 7.18
CA THR A 159 -16.59 -2.01 8.58
C THR A 159 -16.54 -3.36 9.29
N SER A 160 -16.37 -4.45 8.56
CA SER A 160 -16.27 -5.81 9.10
C SER A 160 -14.95 -6.45 8.69
N THR A 161 -14.46 -7.37 9.52
CA THR A 161 -13.30 -8.23 9.24
C THR A 161 -13.65 -9.54 8.52
N ARG A 162 -14.92 -9.74 8.13
CA ARG A 162 -15.43 -10.99 7.53
C ARG A 162 -14.62 -11.45 6.31
N GLU A 163 -14.23 -10.53 5.44
CA GLU A 163 -13.52 -10.83 4.19
C GLU A 163 -12.01 -10.56 4.29
N GLU A 164 -11.49 -10.23 5.48
CA GLU A 164 -10.12 -9.75 5.66
C GLU A 164 -9.07 -10.76 5.15
N GLY A 165 -9.37 -12.06 5.24
CA GLY A 165 -8.54 -13.15 4.74
C GLY A 165 -8.37 -13.14 3.22
N GLN A 166 -9.40 -12.73 2.47
CA GLN A 166 -9.35 -12.56 1.02
C GLN A 166 -8.78 -11.18 0.66
N GLU A 167 -9.29 -10.12 1.28
CA GLU A 167 -8.87 -8.73 1.04
C GLU A 167 -7.37 -8.51 1.25
N ARG A 168 -6.79 -9.24 2.21
CA ARG A 168 -5.36 -9.28 2.48
C ARG A 168 -4.54 -9.53 1.22
N ARG A 169 -4.98 -10.46 0.36
CA ARG A 169 -4.28 -10.77 -0.88
C ARG A 169 -4.15 -9.54 -1.75
N TYR A 170 -5.25 -8.83 -2.01
CA TYR A 170 -5.24 -7.67 -2.90
C TYR A 170 -4.32 -6.57 -2.39
N PHE A 171 -4.37 -6.28 -1.09
CA PHE A 171 -3.49 -5.29 -0.49
C PHE A 171 -2.01 -5.65 -0.61
N TYR A 172 -1.63 -6.90 -0.30
CA TYR A 172 -0.23 -7.33 -0.41
C TYR A 172 0.24 -7.51 -1.85
N SER A 173 -0.66 -7.84 -2.78
CA SER A 173 -0.33 -7.92 -4.21
C SER A 173 0.01 -6.55 -4.75
N ALA A 174 -0.83 -5.54 -4.46
CA ALA A 174 -0.55 -4.14 -4.77
C ALA A 174 0.75 -3.64 -4.13
N LEU A 175 0.99 -3.95 -2.85
CA LEU A 175 2.23 -3.59 -2.16
C LEU A 175 3.47 -4.13 -2.87
N TRP A 176 3.49 -5.43 -3.20
CA TRP A 176 4.62 -6.04 -3.90
C TRP A 176 4.82 -5.45 -5.30
N ALA A 177 3.75 -5.41 -6.09
CA ALA A 177 3.82 -4.97 -7.48
C ALA A 177 4.26 -3.51 -7.58
N ILE A 178 3.60 -2.61 -6.84
CA ILE A 178 3.86 -1.17 -6.92
C ILE A 178 5.23 -0.84 -6.36
N THR A 179 5.62 -1.39 -5.20
CA THR A 179 6.95 -1.11 -4.63
C THR A 179 8.07 -1.59 -5.56
N ALA A 180 7.97 -2.79 -6.13
CA ALA A 180 8.96 -3.30 -7.07
C ALA A 180 9.05 -2.44 -8.34
N ALA A 181 7.90 -2.09 -8.93
CA ALA A 181 7.85 -1.27 -10.14
C ALA A 181 8.40 0.15 -9.91
N GLN A 182 8.08 0.78 -8.77
CA GLN A 182 8.59 2.10 -8.43
C GLN A 182 10.11 2.10 -8.19
N ILE A 183 10.66 1.06 -7.55
CA ILE A 183 12.11 0.92 -7.38
C ILE A 183 12.79 0.74 -8.74
N ALA A 184 12.27 -0.15 -9.60
CA ALA A 184 12.81 -0.35 -10.94
C ALA A 184 12.78 0.94 -11.75
N LEU A 185 11.66 1.67 -11.72
CA LEU A 185 11.53 2.96 -12.38
C LEU A 185 12.51 3.99 -11.83
N LEU A 186 12.68 4.08 -10.51
CA LEU A 186 13.64 5.00 -9.90
C LEU A 186 15.07 4.72 -10.35
N ILE A 187 15.47 3.45 -10.39
CA ILE A 187 16.79 3.02 -10.88
C ILE A 187 16.98 3.44 -12.33
N LEU A 188 16.02 3.11 -13.21
CA LEU A 188 16.11 3.45 -14.63
C LEU A 188 16.10 4.97 -14.86
N TRP A 189 15.29 5.71 -14.12
CA TRP A 189 15.22 7.17 -14.18
C TRP A 189 16.54 7.84 -13.80
N LYS A 190 17.31 7.22 -12.89
CA LYS A 190 18.65 7.70 -12.51
C LYS A 190 19.74 7.25 -13.49
N ALA A 191 19.60 6.07 -14.09
CA ALA A 191 20.65 5.46 -14.91
C ALA A 191 20.58 5.85 -16.39
N LEU A 192 19.39 6.05 -16.95
CA LEU A 192 19.21 6.28 -18.38
C LEU A 192 19.29 7.78 -18.73
N PRO A 193 19.75 8.11 -19.95
CA PRO A 193 19.75 9.49 -20.43
C PRO A 193 18.32 10.00 -20.65
N ARG A 194 18.13 11.32 -20.67
CA ARG A 194 16.83 11.94 -20.95
C ARG A 194 16.53 11.94 -22.45
N THR A 195 16.12 10.79 -22.97
CA THR A 195 15.72 10.60 -24.37
C THR A 195 14.38 9.90 -24.47
N HIS A 196 13.69 10.06 -25.61
CA HIS A 196 12.40 9.40 -25.84
C HIS A 196 12.50 7.87 -25.79
N SER A 197 13.61 7.28 -26.26
CA SER A 197 13.86 5.84 -26.16
C SER A 197 13.99 5.37 -24.71
N ALA A 198 14.59 6.20 -23.84
CA ALA A 198 14.68 5.92 -22.41
C ALA A 198 13.30 5.99 -21.75
N ASP A 199 12.45 6.95 -22.13
CA ASP A 199 11.08 7.08 -21.62
C ASP A 199 10.23 5.84 -21.98
N LEU A 200 10.36 5.35 -23.23
CA LEU A 200 9.72 4.09 -23.66
C LEU A 200 10.24 2.88 -22.87
N THR A 201 11.54 2.82 -22.64
CA THR A 201 12.17 1.74 -21.85
C THR A 201 11.66 1.75 -20.41
N GLN A 202 11.58 2.93 -19.79
CA GLN A 202 11.05 3.12 -18.44
C GLN A 202 9.58 2.69 -18.35
N LEU A 203 8.74 3.11 -19.31
CA LEU A 203 7.33 2.71 -19.37
C LEU A 203 7.20 1.18 -19.51
N ALA A 204 7.92 0.57 -20.44
CA ALA A 204 7.88 -0.87 -20.67
C ALA A 204 8.36 -1.65 -19.43
N ALA A 205 9.43 -1.22 -18.79
CA ALA A 205 9.94 -1.83 -17.56
C ALA A 205 8.97 -1.67 -16.38
N TYR A 206 8.35 -0.50 -16.24
CA TYR A 206 7.38 -0.23 -15.18
C TYR A 206 6.14 -1.13 -15.31
N VAL A 207 5.53 -1.16 -16.50
CA VAL A 207 4.33 -1.98 -16.77
C VAL A 207 4.63 -3.46 -16.71
N SER A 208 5.76 -3.92 -17.26
CA SER A 208 6.14 -5.33 -17.20
C SER A 208 6.44 -5.80 -15.78
N THR A 209 7.07 -4.95 -14.94
CA THR A 209 7.28 -5.26 -13.52
C THR A 209 5.96 -5.38 -12.77
N LEU A 210 5.02 -4.44 -12.98
CA LEU A 210 3.67 -4.53 -12.40
C LEU A 210 2.99 -5.84 -12.78
N ALA A 211 2.96 -6.17 -14.08
CA ALA A 211 2.30 -7.36 -14.59
C ALA A 211 2.95 -8.66 -14.08
N ALA A 212 4.29 -8.75 -14.10
CA ALA A 212 5.01 -9.94 -13.66
C ALA A 212 4.84 -10.21 -12.16
N VAL A 213 4.93 -9.16 -11.34
CA VAL A 213 4.79 -9.29 -9.88
C VAL A 213 3.33 -9.58 -9.51
N GLU A 214 2.35 -8.95 -10.17
CA GLU A 214 0.94 -9.27 -9.98
C GLU A 214 0.62 -10.71 -10.41
N LEU A 215 1.19 -11.18 -11.52
CA LEU A 215 1.06 -12.58 -11.92
C LEU A 215 1.61 -13.52 -10.84
N GLY A 216 2.79 -13.25 -10.30
CA GLY A 216 3.33 -14.00 -9.16
C GLY A 216 2.43 -13.93 -7.91
N ALA A 217 1.83 -12.77 -7.64
CA ALA A 217 0.92 -12.55 -6.54
C ALA A 217 -0.38 -13.35 -6.69
N THR A 218 -0.96 -13.37 -7.90
CA THR A 218 -2.19 -14.10 -8.23
C THR A 218 -2.03 -15.61 -8.06
N PHE A 219 -0.86 -16.15 -8.38
CA PHE A 219 -0.51 -17.55 -8.12
C PHE A 219 -0.11 -17.84 -6.66
N GLY A 220 -0.11 -16.84 -5.77
CA GLY A 220 0.23 -17.03 -4.36
C GLY A 220 1.71 -17.37 -4.14
N LEU A 221 2.59 -16.96 -5.04
CA LEU A 221 4.05 -17.17 -4.94
C LEU A 221 4.70 -16.18 -3.98
N LEU A 222 4.12 -14.98 -3.85
CA LEU A 222 4.65 -13.93 -3.00
C LEU A 222 4.17 -14.05 -1.55
N PRO A 223 4.98 -13.58 -0.57
CA PRO A 223 4.57 -13.58 0.82
C PRO A 223 3.26 -12.80 1.02
N ARG A 224 2.31 -13.42 1.72
CA ARG A 224 1.03 -12.84 2.13
C ARG A 224 0.03 -12.53 1.00
N THR A 225 0.25 -13.03 -0.21
CA THR A 225 -0.71 -12.91 -1.32
C THR A 225 -1.65 -14.11 -1.46
N ARG A 226 -1.46 -15.16 -0.66
CA ARG A 226 -2.42 -16.27 -0.58
C ARG A 226 -3.66 -15.85 0.21
N PRO A 227 -4.88 -16.13 -0.29
CA PRO A 227 -6.08 -15.89 0.48
C PRO A 227 -6.11 -16.81 1.71
N ILE A 228 -6.63 -16.29 2.81
CA ILE A 228 -6.92 -17.08 4.01
C ILE A 228 -8.41 -17.44 3.98
N LEU A 229 -8.71 -18.72 3.85
CA LEU A 229 -10.07 -19.25 3.86
C LEU A 229 -10.46 -19.71 5.27
N PRO A 230 -11.77 -19.73 5.59
CA PRO A 230 -12.25 -20.41 6.77
C PRO A 230 -11.81 -21.90 6.70
N GLY A 231 -11.44 -22.47 7.85
CA GLY A 231 -11.16 -23.90 7.94
C GLY A 231 -12.43 -24.74 7.81
N GLU A 232 -12.27 -26.07 7.79
CA GLU A 232 -13.41 -26.96 7.99
C GLU A 232 -14.00 -26.74 9.39
N LEU A 233 -15.30 -26.50 9.45
CA LEU A 233 -16.09 -26.69 10.66
C LEU A 233 -16.28 -28.21 10.78
N ILE A 234 -15.61 -28.86 11.74
CA ILE A 234 -16.02 -30.19 12.16
C ILE A 234 -17.33 -29.97 12.94
N VAL A 235 -18.45 -29.97 12.22
CA VAL A 235 -19.77 -30.15 12.83
C VAL A 235 -19.95 -31.66 12.89
N ALA A 236 -19.88 -32.22 14.10
CA ALA A 236 -20.43 -33.55 14.31
C ALA A 236 -21.95 -33.38 14.38
N ASP A 237 -22.67 -34.03 13.47
CA ASP A 237 -24.12 -34.25 13.61
C ASP A 237 -24.42 -35.12 14.84
#